data_AF-S3ZDW4-F1
#
_entry.id   AF-S3ZDW4-F1
#
_cell.length_a   1.000
_cell.length_b   1.000
_cell.length_c   1.000
_cell.angle_alpha   90.00
_cell.angle_beta   90.00
_cell.angle_gamma   90.00
#
_symmetry.space_group_name_H-M   'P 1'
#
loop_
_entity.id
_entity.type
_entity.pdbx_description
1 polymer ?
#
loop_
_entity_poly.entity_id
_entity_poly.type
_entity_poly.pdbx_seq_one_letter_code
_entity_poly.pdbx_strand_id
1 'polypeptide(L)'
;MATMSTTDAATITPTNAGWRSLDRLGAPSDRVSHTVSGIAYATASAAAAQRTARSCARSRLPTMGVSGPALYRYFANRDELITALIRDAYRSLADTFRAAAESGADVSALAHALRGWAIEDPQRYFLVYGTPVPGYHAPDDVTTIASEIMTTLLDAYAARPSDGRPETPFDAHLEDHRKWADGHPAPSATLHRALSCWTRLHGVLSLELAGHFTGMGFDPALLFTAELNDLT
;
A
#
# COMPACT_ATOMS: atom_id res chain seq x y z
N MET A 1 44.14 -3.12 33.60
CA MET A 1 43.33 -1.88 33.74
C MET A 1 43.64 -1.03 32.51
N ALA A 2 42.61 -0.72 31.70
CA ALA A 2 42.63 0.02 30.41
C ALA A 2 43.40 -0.67 29.26
N THR A 3 43.00 -0.70 27.97
CA THR A 3 41.90 -0.14 27.17
C THR A 3 42.03 -0.78 25.77
N MET A 4 40.95 -1.27 25.15
CA MET A 4 40.88 -1.56 23.69
C MET A 4 39.68 -0.75 23.17
N SER A 5 39.92 0.43 22.59
CA SER A 5 40.13 0.69 21.15
C SER A 5 38.99 0.19 20.25
N THR A 6 38.24 1.19 19.80
CA THR A 6 37.26 1.29 18.72
C THR A 6 37.62 0.47 17.48
N THR A 7 36.66 -0.27 16.92
CA THR A 7 36.73 -0.79 15.54
C THR A 7 35.36 -0.71 14.89
N ASP A 8 35.31 0.13 13.86
CA ASP A 8 34.41 0.23 12.71
C ASP A 8 33.02 -0.41 12.73
N ALA A 9 32.01 0.45 12.71
CA ALA A 9 30.68 0.14 12.21
C ALA A 9 30.71 0.11 10.67
N ALA A 10 30.75 -1.08 10.09
CA ALA A 10 30.56 -1.27 8.65
C ALA A 10 29.11 -0.95 8.27
N THR A 11 28.93 0.11 7.47
CA THR A 11 27.68 0.49 6.83
C THR A 11 27.23 -0.62 5.87
N ILE A 12 26.18 -1.36 6.21
CA ILE A 12 25.56 -2.33 5.31
C ILE A 12 24.54 -1.59 4.46
N THR A 13 24.87 -1.35 3.19
CA THR A 13 23.95 -0.86 2.18
C THR A 13 23.04 -2.01 1.74
N PRO A 14 21.69 -1.92 1.84
CA PRO A 14 20.82 -2.99 1.39
C PRO A 14 20.79 -2.99 -0.14
N THR A 15 21.38 -4.04 -0.73
CA THR A 15 21.45 -4.22 -2.19
C THR A 15 20.25 -5.00 -2.70
N ASN A 16 19.83 -4.66 -3.93
CA ASN A 16 18.75 -5.22 -4.76
C ASN A 16 18.87 -6.75 -5.08
N ALA A 17 19.47 -7.56 -4.21
CA ALA A 17 19.88 -8.93 -4.51
C ALA A 17 18.77 -9.99 -4.32
N GLY A 18 17.77 -9.73 -3.48
CA GLY A 18 16.72 -10.70 -3.15
C GLY A 18 15.83 -11.08 -4.33
N TRP A 19 15.43 -10.11 -5.14
CA TRP A 19 14.52 -10.33 -6.28
C TRP A 19 15.21 -11.01 -7.47
N ARG A 20 16.48 -10.70 -7.74
CA ARG A 20 17.26 -11.31 -8.85
C ARG A 20 17.46 -12.82 -8.70
N SER A 21 17.33 -13.34 -7.49
CA SER A 21 17.41 -14.78 -7.23
C SER A 21 16.09 -15.51 -7.52
N LEU A 22 14.96 -14.81 -7.50
CA LEU A 22 13.63 -15.37 -7.82
C LEU A 22 13.42 -15.50 -9.33
N ASP A 23 13.91 -14.56 -10.13
CA ASP A 23 13.81 -14.58 -11.60
C ASP A 23 14.52 -15.78 -12.25
N ARG A 24 15.57 -16.32 -11.61
CA ARG A 24 16.37 -17.45 -12.14
C ARG A 24 15.67 -18.81 -12.05
N LEU A 25 14.55 -18.92 -11.33
CA LEU A 25 13.84 -20.20 -11.13
C LEU A 25 12.51 -20.30 -11.92
N GLY A 26 12.21 -19.34 -12.79
CA GLY A 26 11.10 -19.45 -13.76
C GLY A 26 9.69 -19.51 -13.14
N ALA A 27 9.51 -19.04 -11.91
CA ALA A 27 8.21 -18.92 -11.29
C ALA A 27 7.60 -17.54 -11.60
N PRO A 28 6.36 -17.45 -12.12
CA PRO A 28 5.72 -16.17 -12.39
C PRO A 28 5.52 -15.38 -11.08
N SER A 29 5.96 -14.13 -11.08
CA SER A 29 5.92 -13.16 -9.96
C SER A 29 4.60 -13.17 -9.17
N ASP A 30 3.48 -13.32 -9.87
CA ASP A 30 2.12 -13.30 -9.32
C ASP A 30 1.85 -14.43 -8.30
N ARG A 31 2.56 -15.56 -8.39
CA ARG A 31 2.21 -16.78 -7.64
C ARG A 31 2.92 -16.90 -6.28
N VAL A 32 4.02 -16.18 -6.08
CA VAL A 32 4.73 -16.11 -4.79
C VAL A 32 4.02 -15.13 -3.84
N SER A 33 3.45 -14.06 -4.38
CA SER A 33 2.77 -13.00 -3.61
C SER A 33 1.54 -13.52 -2.83
N HIS A 34 0.73 -14.42 -3.41
CA HIS A 34 -0.44 -15.00 -2.72
C HIS A 34 -0.13 -15.98 -1.56
N THR A 35 1.03 -16.65 -1.58
CA THR A 35 1.37 -17.68 -0.57
C THR A 35 2.10 -17.07 0.64
N VAL A 36 2.81 -15.95 0.44
CA VAL A 36 3.55 -15.26 1.52
C VAL A 36 2.63 -14.42 2.41
N SER A 37 1.55 -13.85 1.86
CA SER A 37 0.55 -13.07 2.64
C SER A 37 -0.13 -13.87 3.76
N GLY A 38 -0.35 -15.18 3.57
CA GLY A 38 -1.02 -16.02 4.58
C GLY A 38 -0.17 -16.44 5.78
N ILE A 39 1.15 -16.55 5.62
CA ILE A 39 2.06 -17.08 6.65
C ILE A 39 2.75 -15.96 7.44
N ALA A 40 3.03 -14.81 6.82
CA ALA A 40 3.66 -13.67 7.49
C ALA A 40 2.72 -12.90 8.43
N TYR A 41 1.40 -12.93 8.17
CA TYR A 41 0.43 -12.18 8.97
C TYR A 41 0.11 -12.83 10.33
N ALA A 42 0.25 -14.15 10.45
CA ALA A 42 0.05 -14.87 11.71
C ALA A 42 1.11 -14.57 12.77
N THR A 43 2.27 -14.03 12.39
CA THR A 43 3.37 -13.70 13.31
C THR A 43 3.45 -12.21 13.67
N ALA A 44 2.70 -11.33 12.99
CA ALA A 44 2.66 -9.90 13.32
C ALA A 44 1.61 -9.52 14.40
N SER A 45 0.66 -10.41 14.72
CA SER A 45 -0.34 -10.22 15.79
C SER A 45 -0.22 -11.28 16.91
N ALA A 46 1.00 -11.49 17.39
CA ALA A 46 1.29 -12.35 18.54
C ALA A 46 0.78 -11.76 19.86
N ALA A 47 -0.54 -11.75 20.04
CA ALA A 47 -1.23 -11.73 21.33
C ALA A 47 -2.66 -12.32 21.28
N ALA A 48 -3.23 -12.60 20.09
CA ALA A 48 -4.64 -13.05 20.00
C ALA A 48 -4.86 -14.44 19.36
N ALA A 49 -3.87 -15.08 18.73
CA ALA A 49 -4.10 -16.21 17.83
C ALA A 49 -3.84 -17.63 18.40
N GLN A 50 -3.80 -17.84 19.73
CA GLN A 50 -3.57 -19.18 20.29
C GLN A 50 -4.77 -20.16 20.19
N ARG A 51 -5.93 -19.74 19.65
CA ARG A 51 -7.13 -20.61 19.58
C ARG A 51 -7.64 -20.95 18.18
N THR A 52 -7.12 -20.32 17.12
CA THR A 52 -7.66 -20.50 15.75
C THR A 52 -6.79 -21.41 14.88
N ALA A 53 -5.85 -22.16 15.46
CA ALA A 53 -5.00 -23.12 14.74
C ALA A 53 -5.72 -24.44 14.37
N ARG A 54 -7.03 -24.59 14.65
CA ARG A 54 -7.78 -25.83 14.39
C ARG A 54 -8.83 -25.74 13.28
N SER A 55 -9.15 -24.56 12.74
CA SER A 55 -10.29 -24.41 11.82
C SER A 55 -9.95 -24.17 10.34
N CYS A 56 -8.71 -23.84 9.96
CA CYS A 56 -8.38 -23.53 8.56
C CYS A 56 -7.80 -24.71 7.75
N ALA A 57 -8.15 -25.94 8.11
CA ALA A 57 -7.90 -27.13 7.29
C ALA A 57 -9.13 -27.44 6.43
N ARG A 58 -9.53 -26.54 5.49
CA ARG A 58 -10.48 -26.84 4.40
C ARG A 58 -10.71 -25.65 3.45
N SER A 59 -9.77 -25.39 2.57
CA SER A 59 -10.09 -24.87 1.23
C SER A 59 -9.04 -25.37 0.23
N ARG A 60 -9.51 -25.76 -0.95
CA ARG A 60 -8.75 -26.51 -1.95
C ARG A 60 -7.74 -25.59 -2.62
N LEU A 61 -6.45 -25.81 -2.36
CA LEU A 61 -5.34 -25.37 -3.21
C LEU A 61 -4.39 -26.56 -3.40
N PRO A 62 -3.71 -26.71 -4.55
CA PRO A 62 -2.63 -27.67 -4.70
C PRO A 62 -1.52 -27.29 -3.72
N THR A 63 -1.23 -28.17 -2.78
CA THR A 63 -0.19 -28.05 -1.77
C THR A 63 1.19 -27.93 -2.44
N MET A 64 1.66 -26.71 -2.72
CA MET A 64 3.08 -26.45 -2.93
C MET A 64 3.67 -25.90 -1.63
N GLY A 65 4.25 -26.82 -0.87
CA GLY A 65 4.86 -26.60 0.42
C GLY A 65 5.98 -25.55 0.38
N VAL A 66 5.68 -24.36 0.86
CA VAL A 66 6.68 -23.52 1.51
C VAL A 66 6.35 -23.54 3.00
N SER A 67 7.01 -24.45 3.71
CA SER A 67 6.92 -24.55 5.17
C SER A 67 7.31 -23.19 5.77
N GLY A 68 6.54 -22.67 6.73
CA GLY A 68 6.80 -21.38 7.42
C GLY A 68 8.25 -21.10 7.87
N PRO A 69 9.11 -22.10 8.18
CA PRO A 69 10.54 -21.90 8.44
C PRO A 69 11.40 -21.51 7.23
N ALA A 70 10.87 -21.58 6.00
CA ALA A 70 11.62 -21.27 4.78
C ALA A 70 11.69 -19.77 4.47
N LEU A 71 10.70 -18.98 4.90
CA LEU A 71 10.67 -17.52 4.68
C LEU A 71 11.70 -16.80 5.55
N TYR A 72 11.93 -17.27 6.79
CA TYR A 72 12.97 -16.74 7.69
C TYR A 72 14.42 -17.03 7.22
N ARG A 73 14.62 -17.82 6.17
CA ARG A 73 15.97 -18.03 5.59
C ARG A 73 16.37 -16.94 4.59
N TYR A 74 15.40 -16.18 4.08
CA TYR A 74 15.64 -15.13 3.07
C TYR A 74 15.74 -13.73 3.67
N PHE A 75 15.28 -13.56 4.91
CA PHE A 75 15.27 -12.27 5.61
C PHE A 75 15.99 -12.41 6.93
N ALA A 76 16.92 -11.49 7.22
CA ALA A 76 17.73 -11.49 8.42
C ALA A 76 16.89 -11.25 9.68
N ASN A 77 15.76 -10.56 9.56
CA ASN A 77 14.83 -10.31 10.67
C ASN A 77 13.40 -10.04 10.19
N ARG A 78 12.48 -9.92 11.16
CA ARG A 78 11.06 -9.62 10.94
C ARG A 78 10.85 -8.30 10.18
N ASP A 79 11.62 -7.27 10.50
CA ASP A 79 11.40 -5.95 9.93
C ASP A 79 11.80 -5.91 8.45
N GLU A 80 12.85 -6.65 8.07
CA GLU A 80 13.24 -6.81 6.67
C GLU A 80 12.15 -7.50 5.84
N LEU A 81 11.51 -8.54 6.40
CA LEU A 81 10.36 -9.19 5.76
C LEU A 81 9.19 -8.20 5.63
N ILE A 82 8.87 -7.42 6.67
CA ILE A 82 7.77 -6.46 6.64
C ILE A 82 8.04 -5.34 5.65
N THR A 83 9.27 -4.81 5.60
CA THR A 83 9.68 -3.84 4.58
C THR A 83 9.51 -4.40 3.17
N ALA A 84 9.94 -5.65 2.93
CA ALA A 84 9.81 -6.26 1.62
C ALA A 84 8.33 -6.39 1.21
N LEU A 85 7.46 -6.78 2.14
CA LEU A 85 6.02 -6.91 1.87
C LEU A 85 5.34 -5.54 1.65
N ILE A 86 5.69 -4.53 2.44
CA ILE A 86 5.16 -3.16 2.26
C ILE A 86 5.63 -2.59 0.91
N ARG A 87 6.89 -2.83 0.54
CA ARG A 87 7.43 -2.40 -0.76
C ARG A 87 6.71 -3.08 -1.92
N ASP A 88 6.49 -4.38 -1.84
CA ASP A 88 5.73 -5.15 -2.84
C ASP A 88 4.31 -4.62 -2.98
N ALA A 89 3.63 -4.36 -1.86
CA ALA A 89 2.28 -3.81 -1.85
C ALA A 89 2.20 -2.42 -2.50
N TYR A 90 3.09 -1.49 -2.13
CA TYR A 90 3.14 -0.16 -2.76
C TYR A 90 3.50 -0.24 -4.25
N ARG A 91 4.43 -1.11 -4.64
CA ARG A 91 4.79 -1.27 -6.06
C ARG A 91 3.63 -1.81 -6.88
N SER A 92 2.94 -2.83 -6.37
CA SER A 92 1.73 -3.39 -6.98
C SER A 92 0.63 -2.33 -7.17
N LEU A 93 0.44 -1.46 -6.18
CA LEU A 93 -0.51 -0.35 -6.28
C LEU A 93 -0.07 0.71 -7.30
N ALA A 94 1.22 1.09 -7.28
CA ALA A 94 1.79 2.03 -8.24
C ALA A 94 1.69 1.53 -9.69
N ASP A 95 1.94 0.24 -9.92
CA ASP A 95 1.82 -0.39 -11.24
C ASP A 95 0.35 -0.41 -11.71
N THR A 96 -0.59 -0.63 -10.79
CA THR A 96 -2.04 -0.56 -11.07
C THR A 96 -2.45 0.85 -11.48
N PHE A 97 -1.97 1.88 -10.77
CA PHE A 97 -2.23 3.28 -11.10
C PHE A 97 -1.59 3.68 -12.43
N ARG A 98 -0.36 3.25 -12.68
CA ARG A 98 0.36 3.52 -13.93
C ARG A 98 -0.37 2.90 -15.12
N ALA A 99 -0.76 1.63 -15.02
CA ALA A 99 -1.48 0.93 -16.09
C ALA A 99 -2.82 1.61 -16.42
N ALA A 100 -3.54 2.09 -15.39
CA ALA A 100 -4.74 2.88 -15.60
C ALA A 100 -4.41 4.22 -16.29
N ALA A 101 -3.43 4.99 -15.79
CA ALA A 101 -3.05 6.28 -16.37
C ALA A 101 -2.59 6.18 -17.84
N GLU A 102 -1.82 5.15 -18.19
CA GLU A 102 -1.35 4.89 -19.57
C GLU A 102 -2.51 4.64 -20.55
N SER A 103 -3.66 4.16 -20.07
CA SER A 103 -4.87 4.00 -20.87
C SER A 103 -5.66 5.31 -21.08
N GLY A 104 -5.17 6.44 -20.56
CA GLY A 104 -5.88 7.71 -20.57
C GLY A 104 -6.99 7.79 -19.51
N ALA A 105 -6.86 7.02 -18.43
CA ALA A 105 -7.79 7.02 -17.31
C ALA A 105 -7.92 8.42 -16.69
N ASP A 106 -9.16 8.81 -16.41
CA ASP A 106 -9.45 9.95 -15.54
C ASP A 106 -9.38 9.54 -14.06
N VAL A 107 -9.68 10.50 -13.17
CA VAL A 107 -9.74 10.27 -11.72
C VAL A 107 -10.70 9.13 -11.36
N SER A 108 -11.79 8.96 -12.11
CA SER A 108 -12.77 7.91 -11.84
C SER A 108 -12.20 6.51 -12.12
N ALA A 109 -11.52 6.35 -13.25
CA ALA A 109 -10.84 5.10 -13.58
C ALA A 109 -9.70 4.76 -12.59
N LEU A 110 -8.93 5.76 -12.12
CA LEU A 110 -7.94 5.55 -11.05
C LEU A 110 -8.59 5.09 -9.73
N ALA A 111 -9.72 5.69 -9.35
CA ALA A 111 -10.46 5.30 -8.15
C ALA A 111 -11.00 3.86 -8.26
N HIS A 112 -11.54 3.47 -9.42
CA HIS A 112 -11.98 2.10 -9.64
C HIS A 112 -10.81 1.09 -9.64
N ALA A 113 -9.64 1.49 -10.15
CA ALA A 113 -8.44 0.67 -10.09
C ALA A 113 -7.98 0.44 -8.63
N LEU A 114 -7.99 1.49 -7.80
CA LEU A 114 -7.73 1.39 -6.36
C LEU A 114 -8.71 0.43 -5.68
N ARG A 115 -10.01 0.55 -5.96
CA ARG A 115 -11.03 -0.33 -5.40
C ARG A 115 -10.82 -1.79 -5.80
N GLY A 116 -10.55 -2.04 -7.08
CA GLY A 116 -10.27 -3.38 -7.60
C GLY A 116 -9.09 -4.03 -6.87
N TRP A 117 -7.97 -3.30 -6.79
CA TRP A 117 -6.78 -3.73 -6.08
C TRP A 117 -7.04 -4.05 -4.59
N ALA A 118 -7.80 -3.18 -3.92
CA ALA A 118 -8.09 -3.32 -2.49
C ALA A 118 -9.00 -4.52 -2.17
N ILE A 119 -9.97 -4.82 -3.03
CA ILE A 119 -10.91 -5.94 -2.86
C ILE A 119 -10.27 -7.27 -3.26
N GLU A 120 -9.36 -7.26 -4.23
CA GLU A 120 -8.65 -8.47 -4.68
C GLU A 120 -7.77 -9.07 -3.58
N ASP A 121 -7.06 -8.23 -2.82
CA ASP A 121 -6.23 -8.65 -1.68
C ASP A 121 -6.40 -7.71 -0.47
N PRO A 122 -7.46 -7.91 0.34
CA PRO A 122 -7.70 -7.08 1.53
C PRO A 122 -6.56 -7.12 2.55
N GLN A 123 -5.80 -8.23 2.62
CA GLN A 123 -4.68 -8.37 3.56
C GLN A 123 -3.51 -7.48 3.15
N ARG A 124 -3.22 -7.41 1.85
CA ARG A 124 -2.23 -6.47 1.29
C ARG A 124 -2.65 -5.01 1.51
N TYR A 125 -3.94 -4.71 1.36
CA TYR A 125 -4.47 -3.38 1.69
C TYR A 125 -4.20 -3.02 3.16
N PHE A 126 -4.56 -3.90 4.11
CA PHE A 126 -4.35 -3.65 5.54
C PHE A 126 -2.89 -3.63 5.97
N LEU A 127 -1.99 -4.25 5.21
CA LEU A 127 -0.55 -4.14 5.47
C LEU A 127 -0.05 -2.69 5.28
N VAL A 128 -0.63 -1.96 4.32
CA VAL A 128 -0.22 -0.61 3.96
C VAL A 128 -1.05 0.46 4.68
N TYR A 129 -2.37 0.28 4.73
CA TYR A 129 -3.33 1.28 5.24
C TYR A 129 -4.05 0.85 6.53
N GLY A 130 -3.67 -0.28 7.12
CA GLY A 130 -4.25 -0.80 8.35
C GLY A 130 -3.51 -0.34 9.62
N THR A 131 -3.61 -1.15 10.67
CA THR A 131 -2.97 -0.84 11.96
C THR A 131 -1.45 -0.82 11.81
N PRO A 132 -0.77 0.27 12.19
CA PRO A 132 0.68 0.34 12.15
C PRO A 132 1.32 -0.81 12.92
N VAL A 133 2.36 -1.40 12.35
CA VAL A 133 3.09 -2.48 13.01
C VAL A 133 3.89 -1.91 14.19
N PRO A 134 3.66 -2.36 15.44
CA PRO A 134 4.40 -1.84 16.58
C PRO A 134 5.91 -2.06 16.43
N GLY A 135 6.69 -0.99 16.64
CA GLY A 135 8.16 -1.01 16.57
C GLY A 135 8.75 -0.99 15.16
N TYR A 136 7.94 -0.96 14.11
CA TYR A 136 8.40 -0.89 12.73
C TYR A 136 8.42 0.56 12.22
N HIS A 137 9.53 0.94 11.57
CA HIS A 137 9.67 2.20 10.85
C HIS A 137 9.95 1.91 9.38
N ALA A 138 9.12 2.43 8.49
CA ALA A 138 9.31 2.26 7.06
C ALA A 138 10.57 3.03 6.59
N PRO A 139 11.44 2.40 5.79
CA PRO A 139 12.59 3.09 5.20
C PRO A 139 12.16 4.08 4.10
N ASP A 140 13.02 5.06 3.82
CA ASP A 140 12.73 6.20 2.92
C ASP A 140 12.34 5.80 1.49
N ASP A 141 12.82 4.65 1.02
CA ASP A 141 12.52 4.15 -0.34
C ASP A 141 11.05 3.75 -0.52
N VAL A 142 10.35 3.39 0.56
CA VAL A 142 8.90 3.17 0.55
C VAL A 142 8.16 4.47 0.27
N THR A 143 8.66 5.58 0.82
CA THR A 143 8.09 6.92 0.63
C THR A 143 8.16 7.35 -0.83
N THR A 144 9.24 7.01 -1.56
CA THR A 144 9.36 7.31 -2.99
C THR A 144 8.26 6.65 -3.82
N ILE A 145 7.93 5.37 -3.54
CA ILE A 145 6.87 4.65 -4.28
C ILE A 145 5.50 5.24 -3.96
N ALA A 146 5.26 5.62 -2.70
CA ALA A 146 4.03 6.31 -2.30
C ALA A 146 3.87 7.66 -3.03
N SER A 147 4.97 8.41 -3.22
CA SER A 147 4.96 9.64 -4.01
C SER A 147 4.61 9.41 -5.49
N GLU A 148 5.07 8.32 -6.12
CA GLU A 148 4.69 7.98 -7.51
C GLU A 148 3.16 7.87 -7.68
N ILE A 149 2.48 7.23 -6.72
CA ILE A 149 1.03 7.05 -6.72
C ILE A 149 0.33 8.42 -6.61
N MET A 150 0.79 9.26 -5.68
CA MET A 150 0.22 10.60 -5.48
C MET A 150 0.45 11.50 -6.70
N THR A 151 1.61 11.44 -7.34
CA THR A 151 1.90 12.19 -8.57
C THR A 151 0.91 11.79 -9.68
N THR A 152 0.68 10.49 -9.87
CA THR A 152 -0.28 10.00 -10.88
C THR A 152 -1.70 10.54 -10.62
N LEU A 153 -2.12 10.60 -9.36
CA LEU A 153 -3.41 11.19 -8.98
C LEU A 153 -3.45 12.71 -9.21
N LEU A 154 -2.37 13.42 -8.89
CA LEU A 154 -2.25 14.86 -9.12
C LEU A 154 -2.29 15.21 -10.60
N ASP A 155 -1.64 14.43 -11.47
CA ASP A 155 -1.69 14.59 -12.92
C ASP A 155 -3.11 14.45 -13.44
N ALA A 156 -3.85 13.42 -13.00
CA ALA A 156 -5.25 13.21 -13.38
C ALA A 156 -6.17 14.37 -12.95
N TYR A 157 -5.92 14.96 -11.77
CA TYR A 157 -6.66 16.13 -11.30
C TYR A 157 -6.23 17.43 -12.01
N ALA A 158 -4.96 17.57 -12.38
CA ALA A 158 -4.44 18.74 -13.10
C ALA A 158 -4.94 18.81 -14.54
N ALA A 159 -5.24 17.67 -15.15
CA ALA A 159 -5.87 17.60 -16.47
C ALA A 159 -7.35 18.06 -16.47
N ARG A 160 -7.97 18.22 -15.29
CA ARG A 160 -9.36 18.66 -15.17
C ARG A 160 -9.47 20.18 -15.14
N PRO A 161 -10.56 20.75 -15.69
CA PRO A 161 -10.86 22.17 -15.51
C PRO A 161 -10.96 22.52 -14.03
N SER A 162 -10.57 23.75 -13.68
CA SER A 162 -10.88 24.28 -12.37
C SER A 162 -12.41 24.38 -12.20
N ASP A 163 -12.92 23.97 -11.05
CA ASP A 163 -14.34 24.07 -10.68
C ASP A 163 -14.75 25.51 -10.32
N GLY A 164 -13.82 26.47 -10.37
CA GLY A 164 -14.06 27.86 -10.00
C GLY A 164 -14.39 28.07 -8.53
N ARG A 165 -14.12 27.07 -7.67
CA ARG A 165 -14.41 27.19 -6.24
C ARG A 165 -13.56 28.31 -5.61
N PRO A 166 -14.10 29.01 -4.60
CA PRO A 166 -13.32 29.95 -3.82
C PRO A 166 -12.14 29.24 -3.13
N GLU A 167 -11.02 29.95 -3.00
CA GLU A 167 -9.88 29.48 -2.22
C GLU A 167 -10.27 29.26 -0.76
N THR A 168 -9.87 28.10 -0.22
CA THR A 168 -10.11 27.73 1.17
C THR A 168 -8.87 27.99 2.02
N PRO A 169 -9.01 28.13 3.36
CA PRO A 169 -7.85 28.23 4.25
C PRO A 169 -6.87 27.06 4.14
N PHE A 170 -7.35 25.88 3.74
CA PHE A 170 -6.51 24.70 3.52
C PHE A 170 -5.74 24.79 2.20
N ASP A 171 -6.32 25.38 1.14
CA ASP A 171 -5.59 25.64 -0.10
C ASP A 171 -4.40 26.58 0.16
N ALA A 172 -4.62 27.67 0.91
CA ALA A 172 -3.56 28.60 1.29
C ALA A 172 -2.48 27.93 2.16
N HIS A 173 -2.86 27.02 3.07
CA HIS A 173 -1.91 26.26 3.86
C HIS A 173 -1.01 25.35 3.00
N LEU A 174 -1.57 24.73 1.96
CA LEU A 174 -0.83 23.83 1.08
C LEU A 174 0.23 24.55 0.24
N GLU A 175 0.12 25.86 0.03
CA GLU A 175 1.11 26.64 -0.72
C GLU A 175 2.52 26.50 -0.10
N ASP A 176 2.59 26.51 1.24
CA ASP A 176 3.83 26.34 2.00
C ASP A 176 4.10 24.88 2.43
N HIS A 177 3.09 24.00 2.36
CA HIS A 177 3.12 22.63 2.93
C HIS A 177 2.97 21.52 1.88
N ARG A 178 3.53 21.72 0.69
CA ARG A 178 3.46 20.81 -0.47
C ARG A 178 4.71 19.97 -0.76
N LYS A 179 5.65 19.84 0.20
CA LYS A 179 6.90 19.07 0.00
C LYS A 179 6.67 17.63 -0.45
N TRP A 180 5.57 17.01 0.00
CA TRP A 180 5.17 15.65 -0.37
C TRP A 180 4.81 15.49 -1.85
N ALA A 181 4.45 16.58 -2.52
CA ALA A 181 4.16 16.61 -3.95
C ALA A 181 5.42 16.74 -4.80
N ASP A 182 6.62 16.74 -4.19
CA ASP A 182 7.93 16.70 -4.85
C ASP A 182 8.08 17.66 -6.04
N GLY A 183 7.64 18.91 -5.85
CA GLY A 183 7.75 19.96 -6.88
C GLY A 183 6.73 19.86 -8.03
N HIS A 184 5.71 19.02 -7.93
CA HIS A 184 4.60 18.93 -8.90
C HIS A 184 4.03 20.32 -9.22
N PRO A 185 3.73 20.68 -10.48
CA PRO A 185 3.37 22.05 -10.87
C PRO A 185 1.91 22.45 -10.54
N ALA A 186 1.07 21.51 -10.12
CA ALA A 186 -0.36 21.79 -9.91
C ALA A 186 -0.62 22.86 -8.83
N PRO A 187 -1.68 23.67 -8.97
CA PRO A 187 -2.12 24.61 -7.94
C PRO A 187 -2.53 23.92 -6.64
N SER A 188 -2.42 24.59 -5.49
CA SER A 188 -2.79 24.04 -4.18
C SER A 188 -4.24 23.57 -4.08
N ALA A 189 -5.16 24.21 -4.83
CA ALA A 189 -6.54 23.74 -4.96
C ALA A 189 -6.64 22.32 -5.56
N THR A 190 -5.79 22.00 -6.54
CA THR A 190 -5.71 20.66 -7.14
C THR A 190 -5.14 19.66 -6.14
N LEU A 191 -4.11 20.04 -5.38
CA LEU A 191 -3.53 19.20 -4.31
C LEU A 191 -4.59 18.88 -3.25
N HIS A 192 -5.36 19.87 -2.83
CA HIS A 192 -6.47 19.67 -1.90
C HIS A 192 -7.50 18.69 -2.46
N ARG A 193 -7.95 18.85 -3.72
CA ARG A 193 -8.91 17.91 -4.33
C ARG A 193 -8.36 16.48 -4.37
N ALA A 194 -7.11 16.30 -4.76
CA ALA A 194 -6.47 14.99 -4.76
C ALA A 194 -6.41 14.38 -3.35
N LEU A 195 -6.04 15.16 -2.33
CA LEU A 195 -6.03 14.72 -0.93
C LEU A 195 -7.44 14.37 -0.42
N SER A 196 -8.45 15.18 -0.74
CA SER A 196 -9.84 14.89 -0.38
C SER A 196 -10.33 13.60 -1.03
N CYS A 197 -10.01 13.39 -2.30
CA CYS A 197 -10.35 12.17 -3.01
C CYS A 197 -9.68 10.95 -2.38
N TRP A 198 -8.37 11.01 -2.20
CA TRP A 198 -7.58 9.94 -1.59
C TRP A 198 -8.13 9.55 -0.21
N THR A 199 -8.34 10.52 0.67
CA THR A 199 -8.79 10.26 2.05
C THR A 199 -10.22 9.72 2.12
N ARG A 200 -11.16 10.25 1.33
CA ARG A 200 -12.55 9.76 1.32
C ARG A 200 -12.66 8.35 0.78
N LEU A 201 -12.00 8.06 -0.35
CA LEU A 201 -12.03 6.72 -0.96
C LEU A 201 -11.39 5.68 -0.04
N HIS A 202 -10.24 5.98 0.57
CA HIS A 202 -9.65 5.11 1.58
C HIS A 202 -10.55 4.94 2.81
N GLY A 203 -11.29 5.97 3.22
CA GLY A 203 -12.27 5.86 4.30
C GLY A 203 -13.35 4.82 4.01
N VAL A 204 -13.97 4.89 2.83
CA VAL A 204 -14.99 3.92 2.40
C VAL A 204 -14.40 2.51 2.30
N LEU A 205 -13.25 2.36 1.62
CA LEU A 205 -12.60 1.07 1.43
C LEU A 205 -12.18 0.44 2.76
N SER A 206 -11.62 1.21 3.69
CA SER A 206 -11.18 0.67 4.97
C SER A 206 -12.36 0.19 5.82
N LEU A 207 -13.47 0.92 5.80
CA LEU A 207 -14.71 0.51 6.50
C LEU A 207 -15.33 -0.74 5.86
N GLU A 208 -15.35 -0.80 4.53
CA GLU A 208 -15.85 -1.95 3.78
C GLU A 208 -15.02 -3.20 4.07
N LEU A 209 -13.69 -3.11 3.89
CA LEU A 209 -12.77 -4.23 4.07
C LEU A 209 -12.69 -4.68 5.53
N ALA A 210 -12.91 -3.79 6.50
CA ALA A 210 -12.96 -4.13 7.92
C ALA A 210 -14.30 -4.76 8.32
N GLY A 211 -15.24 -4.86 7.38
CA GLY A 211 -16.55 -5.47 7.60
C GLY A 211 -17.53 -4.59 8.36
N HIS A 212 -17.26 -3.28 8.52
CA HIS A 212 -18.17 -2.37 9.22
C HIS A 212 -19.51 -2.17 8.51
N PHE A 213 -19.58 -2.43 7.20
CA PHE A 213 -20.84 -2.41 6.44
C PHE A 213 -21.63 -3.73 6.52
N THR A 214 -21.07 -4.76 7.14
CA THR A 214 -21.74 -6.06 7.30
C THR A 214 -23.04 -5.89 8.09
N GLY A 215 -24.16 -6.28 7.49
CA GLY A 215 -25.48 -6.18 8.12
C GLY A 215 -26.20 -4.85 7.96
N MET A 216 -25.63 -3.87 7.25
CA MET A 216 -26.31 -2.60 6.96
C MET A 216 -27.27 -2.67 5.76
N GLY A 217 -27.12 -3.67 4.88
CA GLY A 217 -28.09 -3.96 3.82
C GLY A 217 -28.01 -3.09 2.55
N PHE A 218 -27.02 -2.21 2.44
CA PHE A 218 -26.73 -1.45 1.21
C PHE A 218 -25.53 -2.05 0.45
N ASP A 219 -25.36 -1.66 -0.82
CA ASP A 219 -24.20 -2.02 -1.63
C ASP A 219 -23.04 -1.02 -1.45
N PRO A 220 -21.90 -1.42 -0.86
CA PRO A 220 -20.74 -0.55 -0.69
C PRO A 220 -20.15 -0.02 -2.00
N ALA A 221 -20.32 -0.73 -3.12
CA ALA A 221 -19.85 -0.26 -4.42
C ALA A 221 -20.63 0.96 -4.90
N LEU A 222 -21.93 1.04 -4.57
CA LEU A 222 -22.75 2.21 -4.86
C LEU A 222 -22.35 3.40 -4.00
N LEU A 223 -22.05 3.18 -2.70
CA LEU A 223 -21.52 4.24 -1.83
C LEU A 223 -20.17 4.77 -2.36
N PHE A 224 -19.27 3.88 -2.73
CA PHE A 224 -17.97 4.26 -3.32
C PHE A 224 -18.15 5.11 -4.58
N THR A 225 -19.05 4.71 -5.46
CA THR A 225 -19.35 5.45 -6.71
C THR A 225 -19.99 6.81 -6.42
N ALA A 226 -20.87 6.90 -5.43
CA ALA A 226 -21.48 8.15 -5.01
C ALA A 226 -20.45 9.14 -4.45
N GLU A 227 -19.57 8.69 -3.55
CA GLU A 227 -18.47 9.50 -3.01
C GLU A 227 -17.51 9.98 -4.10
N LEU A 228 -17.20 9.11 -5.06
CA LEU A 228 -16.36 9.45 -6.20
C LEU A 228 -16.99 10.54 -7.07
N ASN A 229 -18.29 10.43 -7.38
CA ASN A 229 -19.00 11.43 -8.18
C ASN A 229 -19.03 12.80 -7.50
N ASP A 230 -19.09 12.86 -6.17
CA ASP A 230 -19.03 14.12 -5.42
C ASP A 230 -17.62 14.77 -5.44
N LEU A 231 -16.59 14.02 -5.84
CA LEU A 231 -15.18 14.41 -5.85
C LEU A 231 -14.61 14.67 -7.25
N THR A 232 -15.33 14.27 -8.30
CA THR A 232 -14.97 14.48 -9.70
C THR A 232 -15.84 15.56 -10.32
#